data_AF-A0A957V9V0-F1
#
_entry.id   AF-A0A957V9V0-F1
#
_cell.length_a   1.000
_cell.length_b   1.000
_cell.length_c   1.000
_cell.angle_alpha   90.00
_cell.angle_beta   90.00
_cell.angle_gamma   90.00
#
_symmetry.space_group_name_H-M   'P 1'
#
loop_
_entity.id
_entity.type
_entity.pdbx_description
1 polymer ?
#
loop_
_entity_poly.entity_id
_entity_poly.type
_entity_poly.pdbx_seq_one_letter_code
_entity_poly.pdbx_strand_id
1 'polypeptide(L)'
;VVEWAAGWVTVDRLWRADPPTVSFWAAFMAPLVLYIVVAVAEELLTRGNQIINLTEGMAPLGYVPAVLIAWIASSVIFGLLHLFNPYSTWVSTMNLTLMGFMFGLGFVLTGELALPIGLHLTWNLVQGNFFGFPVSGKMQHGTTLVSIQQHGPELWTGGLFGPEAGLLGILATMAGMLAIVGWVRWRYGDLSLRRMAIQPSPGGKKA
;
A
#
# COMPACT_ATOMS: atom_id res chain seq x y z
N VAL A 1 -15.77 -8.34 5.85
CA VAL A 1 -16.88 -8.36 6.85
C VAL A 1 -18.00 -7.42 6.44
N VAL A 2 -17.75 -6.12 6.24
CA VAL A 2 -18.79 -5.13 5.85
C VAL A 2 -19.53 -5.57 4.59
N GLU A 3 -18.82 -5.87 3.50
CA GLU A 3 -19.46 -6.28 2.25
C GLU A 3 -20.27 -7.57 2.38
N TRP A 4 -19.77 -8.56 3.13
CA TRP A 4 -20.50 -9.80 3.38
C TRP A 4 -21.77 -9.56 4.19
N ALA A 5 -21.70 -8.76 5.25
CA ALA A 5 -22.86 -8.39 6.07
C ALA A 5 -23.91 -7.59 5.28
N ALA A 6 -23.47 -6.80 4.29
CA ALA A 6 -24.34 -6.06 3.37
C ALA A 6 -24.92 -6.93 2.23
N GLY A 7 -24.57 -8.22 2.14
CA GLY A 7 -24.99 -9.11 1.05
C GLY A 7 -24.32 -8.81 -0.29
N TRP A 8 -23.23 -8.04 -0.30
CA TRP A 8 -22.50 -7.64 -1.50
C TRP A 8 -21.44 -8.65 -1.94
N VAL A 9 -21.12 -9.60 -1.07
CA VAL A 9 -20.16 -10.67 -1.35
C VAL A 9 -20.81 -12.02 -1.03
N THR A 10 -20.73 -12.94 -1.98
CA THR A 10 -21.04 -14.35 -1.76
C THR A 10 -19.74 -15.15 -1.72
N VAL A 11 -19.67 -16.11 -0.79
CA VAL A 11 -18.53 -17.04 -0.73
C VAL A 11 -18.83 -18.21 -1.64
N ASP A 12 -18.00 -18.39 -2.66
CA ASP A 12 -18.11 -19.50 -3.61
C ASP A 12 -17.44 -20.76 -3.04
N ARG A 13 -16.20 -20.62 -2.57
CA ARG A 13 -15.38 -21.76 -2.12
C ARG A 13 -14.33 -21.33 -1.11
N LEU A 14 -14.04 -22.21 -0.14
CA LEU A 14 -12.85 -22.10 0.71
C LEU A 14 -11.69 -22.92 0.13
N TRP A 15 -10.46 -22.45 0.31
CA TRP A 15 -9.23 -23.14 -0.11
C TRP A 15 -9.20 -23.44 -1.62
N ARG A 16 -9.48 -22.43 -2.45
CA ARG A 16 -9.38 -22.54 -3.90
C ARG A 16 -7.91 -22.51 -4.30
N ALA A 17 -7.45 -23.56 -5.00
CA ALA A 17 -6.17 -23.59 -5.67
C ALA A 17 -6.35 -23.29 -7.18
N ASP A 18 -5.39 -22.58 -7.76
CA ASP A 18 -5.33 -22.31 -9.20
C ASP A 18 -3.87 -22.45 -9.69
N PRO A 19 -3.57 -23.45 -10.55
CA PRO A 19 -4.50 -24.42 -11.13
C PRO A 19 -5.08 -25.40 -10.09
N PRO A 20 -6.26 -26.01 -10.32
CA PRO A 20 -6.92 -26.89 -9.35
C PRO A 20 -6.19 -28.24 -9.17
N THR A 21 -5.19 -28.54 -10.01
CA THR A 21 -4.41 -29.78 -9.99
C THR A 21 -3.28 -29.78 -8.96
N VAL A 22 -2.94 -28.62 -8.38
CA VAL A 22 -1.90 -28.49 -7.35
C VAL A 22 -2.51 -28.29 -5.97
N SER A 23 -1.79 -28.70 -4.92
CA SER A 23 -2.23 -28.44 -3.54
C SER A 23 -2.33 -26.93 -3.28
N PHE A 24 -3.26 -26.52 -2.43
CA PHE A 24 -3.44 -25.11 -2.06
C PHE A 24 -2.13 -24.46 -1.64
N TRP A 25 -1.40 -25.08 -0.71
CA TRP A 25 -0.16 -24.50 -0.18
C TRP A 25 0.92 -24.35 -1.26
N ALA A 26 1.04 -25.31 -2.16
CA ALA A 26 1.96 -25.20 -3.29
C ALA A 26 1.55 -24.05 -4.24
N ALA A 27 0.27 -23.93 -4.56
CA ALA A 27 -0.25 -22.88 -5.42
C ALA A 27 -0.12 -21.48 -4.78
N PHE A 28 -0.26 -21.41 -3.44
CA PHE A 28 -0.19 -20.18 -2.66
C PHE A 28 1.23 -19.59 -2.58
N MET A 29 2.27 -20.41 -2.79
CA MET A 29 3.65 -19.91 -2.77
C MET A 29 3.93 -18.91 -3.89
N ALA A 30 3.33 -19.08 -5.07
CA ALA A 30 3.54 -18.18 -6.20
C ALA A 30 3.08 -16.73 -5.90
N PRO A 31 1.82 -16.46 -5.51
CA PRO A 31 1.40 -15.11 -5.16
C PRO A 31 2.12 -14.56 -3.91
N LEU A 32 2.47 -15.41 -2.94
CA LEU A 32 3.26 -14.98 -1.78
C LEU A 32 4.62 -14.42 -2.21
N VAL A 33 5.38 -15.16 -3.02
CA VAL A 33 6.68 -14.69 -3.53
C VAL A 33 6.51 -13.45 -4.40
N LEU A 34 5.50 -13.44 -5.27
CA LEU A 34 5.20 -12.30 -6.14
C LEU A 34 4.93 -11.03 -5.33
N TYR A 35 4.07 -11.09 -4.32
CA TYR A 35 3.76 -9.92 -3.50
C TYR A 35 4.91 -9.50 -2.59
N ILE A 36 5.79 -10.41 -2.17
CA ILE A 36 7.04 -10.02 -1.50
C ILE A 36 7.89 -9.19 -2.46
N VAL A 37 8.09 -9.66 -3.69
CA VAL A 37 8.89 -8.95 -4.70
C VAL A 37 8.26 -7.60 -5.05
N VAL A 38 6.94 -7.54 -5.28
CA VAL A 38 6.22 -6.31 -5.59
C VAL A 38 6.32 -5.31 -4.45
N ALA A 39 6.01 -5.71 -3.21
CA ALA A 39 6.08 -4.82 -2.06
C ALA A 39 7.50 -4.30 -1.84
N VAL A 40 8.51 -5.17 -1.91
CA VAL A 40 9.92 -4.76 -1.77
C VAL A 40 10.32 -3.80 -2.89
N ALA A 41 10.03 -4.12 -4.14
CA ALA A 41 10.44 -3.31 -5.29
C ALA A 41 9.75 -1.94 -5.30
N GLU A 42 8.44 -1.88 -5.09
CA GLU A 42 7.69 -0.64 -5.12
C GLU A 42 8.06 0.27 -3.93
N GLU A 43 8.18 -0.28 -2.71
CA GLU A 43 8.58 0.52 -1.55
C GLU A 43 10.04 0.95 -1.61
N LEU A 44 10.96 0.11 -2.11
CA LEU A 44 12.34 0.53 -2.35
C LEU A 44 12.42 1.67 -3.35
N LEU A 45 11.69 1.59 -4.46
CA LEU A 45 11.68 2.65 -5.48
C LEU A 45 11.05 3.93 -4.93
N THR A 46 9.82 3.84 -4.42
CA THR A 46 9.04 5.04 -4.11
C THR A 46 9.38 5.64 -2.75
N ARG A 47 9.81 4.85 -1.76
CA ARG A 47 10.11 5.36 -0.41
C ARG A 47 11.62 5.39 -0.21
N GLY A 48 12.28 4.25 -0.42
CA GLY A 48 13.73 4.12 -0.23
C GLY A 48 14.56 4.98 -1.18
N ASN A 49 14.14 5.14 -2.44
CA ASN A 49 14.85 5.93 -3.42
C ASN A 49 14.25 7.34 -3.57
N GLN A 50 12.98 7.45 -3.97
CA GLN A 50 12.41 8.77 -4.30
C GLN A 50 12.35 9.70 -3.09
N ILE A 51 11.82 9.27 -1.93
CA ILE A 51 11.73 10.18 -0.76
C ILE A 51 13.13 10.63 -0.33
N ILE A 52 14.11 9.73 -0.35
CA ILE A 52 15.49 10.07 0.02
C ILE A 52 16.10 11.10 -0.93
N ASN A 53 16.17 10.78 -2.22
CA ASN A 53 16.83 11.63 -3.21
C ASN A 53 16.12 12.98 -3.38
N LEU A 54 14.78 13.00 -3.33
CA LEU A 54 14.01 14.25 -3.38
C LEU A 54 14.26 15.11 -2.14
N THR A 55 14.32 14.51 -0.95
CA THR A 55 14.62 15.24 0.29
C THR A 55 16.02 15.87 0.23
N GLU A 56 17.02 15.11 -0.23
CA GLU A 56 18.40 15.60 -0.38
C GLU A 56 18.52 16.71 -1.44
N GLY A 57 17.89 16.53 -2.60
CA GLY A 57 17.86 17.52 -3.68
C GLY A 57 17.16 18.83 -3.29
N MET A 58 16.27 18.78 -2.29
CA MET A 58 15.55 19.94 -1.75
C MET A 58 16.14 20.46 -0.44
N ALA A 59 17.37 20.06 -0.07
CA ALA A 59 18.03 20.52 1.17
C ALA A 59 17.99 22.05 1.40
N PRO A 60 18.12 22.94 0.38
CA PRO A 60 18.02 24.38 0.58
C PRO A 60 16.67 24.88 1.12
N LEU A 61 15.58 24.12 0.95
CA LEU A 61 14.24 24.47 1.47
C LEU A 61 14.10 24.20 2.97
N GLY A 62 15.10 23.56 3.59
CA GLY A 62 15.04 23.04 4.94
C GLY A 62 14.49 21.61 4.99
N TYR A 63 14.94 20.86 6.00
CA TYR A 63 14.68 19.42 6.10
C TYR A 63 13.18 19.08 6.12
N VAL A 64 12.40 19.71 7.02
CA VAL A 64 10.97 19.36 7.16
C VAL A 64 10.17 19.67 5.88
N PRO A 65 10.27 20.86 5.25
CA PRO A 65 9.63 21.11 3.97
C PRO A 65 10.06 20.13 2.87
N ALA A 66 11.35 19.80 2.78
CA ALA A 66 11.86 18.85 1.79
C ALA A 66 11.24 17.45 1.94
N VAL A 67 11.16 16.94 3.17
CA VAL A 67 10.53 15.64 3.47
C VAL A 67 9.05 15.64 3.10
N LEU A 68 8.31 16.70 3.43
CA LEU A 68 6.88 16.78 3.13
C LEU A 68 6.63 16.80 1.62
N ILE A 69 7.40 17.58 0.86
CA ILE A 69 7.28 17.64 -0.60
C ILE A 69 7.67 16.29 -1.21
N ALA A 70 8.76 15.68 -0.75
CA ALA A 70 9.22 14.38 -1.23
C ALA A 70 8.18 13.28 -0.98
N TRP A 71 7.55 13.27 0.19
CA TRP A 71 6.48 12.34 0.54
C TRP A 71 5.23 12.53 -0.32
N ILE A 72 4.80 13.78 -0.55
CA ILE A 72 3.68 14.09 -1.45
C ILE A 72 3.98 13.63 -2.88
N ALA A 73 5.15 13.99 -3.42
CA ALA A 73 5.54 13.63 -4.77
C ALA A 73 5.63 12.10 -4.95
N SER A 74 6.27 11.40 -4.02
CA SER A 74 6.34 9.93 -4.00
C SER A 74 4.94 9.28 -3.97
N SER A 75 4.03 9.81 -3.15
CA SER A 75 2.66 9.28 -3.03
C SER A 75 1.85 9.47 -4.33
N VAL A 76 1.98 10.63 -4.98
CA VAL A 76 1.35 10.91 -6.28
C VAL A 76 1.94 10.00 -7.36
N ILE A 77 3.27 9.85 -7.41
CA ILE A 77 3.94 8.94 -8.36
C ILE A 77 3.45 7.51 -8.16
N PHE A 78 3.32 7.05 -6.91
CA PHE A 78 2.78 5.73 -6.59
C PHE A 78 1.39 5.52 -7.20
N GLY A 79 0.46 6.48 -7.04
CA GLY A 79 -0.84 6.41 -7.71
C GLY A 79 -0.72 6.38 -9.24
N LEU A 80 0.13 7.23 -9.82
CA LEU A 80 0.34 7.30 -11.27
C LEU A 80 0.94 6.03 -11.89
N LEU A 81 1.76 5.29 -11.15
CA LEU A 81 2.31 3.99 -11.60
C LEU A 81 1.20 2.96 -11.90
N HIS A 82 -0.02 3.18 -11.37
CA HIS A 82 -1.16 2.30 -11.53
C HIS A 82 -2.16 2.78 -12.60
N LEU A 83 -1.88 3.90 -13.28
CA LEU A 83 -2.78 4.51 -14.26
C LEU A 83 -3.10 3.57 -15.44
N PHE A 84 -2.19 2.66 -15.78
CA PHE A 84 -2.36 1.70 -16.89
C PHE A 84 -2.75 0.29 -16.43
N ASN A 85 -3.10 0.11 -15.16
CA ASN A 85 -3.65 -1.16 -14.72
C ASN A 85 -5.05 -1.39 -15.32
N PRO A 86 -5.48 -2.66 -15.46
CA PRO A 86 -6.83 -2.95 -15.91
C PRO A 86 -7.87 -2.29 -15.00
N TYR A 87 -8.96 -1.79 -15.59
CA TYR A 87 -10.05 -1.13 -14.86
C TYR A 87 -9.64 0.14 -14.09
N SER A 88 -8.45 0.68 -14.34
CA SER A 88 -8.02 1.93 -13.71
C SER A 88 -8.93 3.08 -14.14
N THR A 89 -9.17 3.95 -13.18
CA THR A 89 -9.87 5.22 -13.34
C THR A 89 -9.11 6.32 -12.60
N TRP A 90 -9.46 7.58 -12.86
CA TRP A 90 -8.96 8.69 -12.04
C TRP A 90 -9.29 8.50 -10.56
N VAL A 91 -10.45 7.94 -10.22
CA VAL A 91 -10.82 7.62 -8.82
C VAL A 91 -9.85 6.60 -8.23
N SER A 92 -9.61 5.48 -8.91
CA SER A 92 -8.66 4.47 -8.41
C SER A 92 -7.23 5.03 -8.28
N THR A 93 -6.82 5.92 -9.19
CA THR A 93 -5.49 6.56 -9.17
C THR A 93 -5.35 7.49 -7.96
N MET A 94 -6.40 8.26 -7.65
CA MET A 94 -6.42 9.13 -6.47
C MET A 94 -6.47 8.31 -5.17
N ASN A 95 -7.21 7.20 -5.14
CA ASN A 95 -7.23 6.34 -3.97
C ASN A 95 -5.89 5.64 -3.74
N LEU A 96 -5.21 5.18 -4.80
CA LEU A 96 -3.86 4.64 -4.68
C LEU A 96 -2.84 5.71 -4.32
N THR A 97 -3.05 6.97 -4.71
CA THR A 97 -2.28 8.10 -4.17
C THR A 97 -2.46 8.22 -2.65
N LEU A 98 -3.70 8.06 -2.13
CA LEU A 98 -3.99 8.01 -0.69
C LEU A 98 -3.31 6.82 0.00
N MET A 99 -3.31 5.65 -0.63
CA MET A 99 -2.58 4.48 -0.13
C MET A 99 -1.07 4.72 -0.14
N GLY A 100 -0.57 5.43 -1.14
CA GLY A 100 0.81 5.88 -1.22
C GLY A 100 1.19 6.83 -0.08
N PHE A 101 0.27 7.70 0.33
CA PHE A 101 0.44 8.51 1.54
C PHE A 101 0.54 7.63 2.79
N MET A 102 -0.26 6.58 2.91
CA MET A 102 -0.23 5.69 4.09
C MET A 102 1.11 4.95 4.21
N PHE A 103 1.60 4.37 3.11
CA PHE A 103 2.91 3.71 3.12
C PHE A 103 4.05 4.70 3.35
N GLY A 104 4.02 5.84 2.67
CA GLY A 104 4.98 6.92 2.89
C GLY A 104 4.98 7.44 4.33
N LEU A 105 3.82 7.51 4.99
CA LEU A 105 3.69 7.90 6.40
C LEU A 105 4.45 6.93 7.31
N GLY A 106 4.32 5.63 7.06
CA GLY A 106 5.09 4.59 7.76
C GLY A 106 6.60 4.80 7.62
N PHE A 107 7.07 5.12 6.41
CA PHE A 107 8.48 5.40 6.17
C PHE A 107 8.96 6.69 6.83
N VAL A 108 8.31 7.84 6.59
CA VAL A 108 8.80 9.15 7.07
C VAL A 108 8.77 9.28 8.59
N LEU A 109 7.88 8.54 9.27
CA LEU A 109 7.80 8.53 10.73
C LEU A 109 8.77 7.55 11.39
N THR A 110 9.20 6.48 10.70
CA THR A 110 10.06 5.45 11.29
C THR A 110 11.51 5.52 10.81
N GLY A 111 11.74 6.04 9.60
CA GLY A 111 13.02 5.94 8.89
C GLY A 111 13.31 4.57 8.30
N GLU A 112 12.37 3.63 8.39
CA GLU A 112 12.59 2.22 8.09
C GLU A 112 11.65 1.72 6.98
N LEU A 113 12.18 0.90 6.06
CA LEU A 113 11.37 0.29 4.99
C LEU A 113 10.57 -0.93 5.45
N ALA A 114 10.92 -1.53 6.59
CA ALA A 114 10.25 -2.75 7.07
C ALA A 114 8.74 -2.55 7.27
N LEU A 115 8.33 -1.40 7.82
CA LEU A 115 6.90 -1.09 8.04
C LEU A 115 6.12 -0.92 6.72
N PRO A 116 6.50 -0.04 5.78
CA PRO A 116 5.78 0.09 4.52
C PRO A 116 5.79 -1.22 3.69
N ILE A 117 6.92 -1.93 3.62
CA ILE A 117 6.99 -3.24 2.92
C ILE A 117 6.02 -4.23 3.54
N GLY A 118 6.01 -4.35 4.87
CA GLY A 118 5.12 -5.26 5.58
C GLY A 118 3.65 -4.93 5.38
N LEU A 119 3.29 -3.65 5.42
CA LEU A 119 1.92 -3.18 5.17
C LEU A 119 1.49 -3.46 3.74
N HIS A 120 2.32 -3.13 2.75
CA HIS A 120 2.01 -3.34 1.33
C HIS A 120 1.87 -4.84 1.02
N LEU A 121 2.82 -5.67 1.45
CA LEU A 121 2.73 -7.13 1.31
C LEU A 121 1.44 -7.66 1.93
N THR A 122 1.14 -7.26 3.17
CA THR A 122 -0.04 -7.74 3.88
C THR A 122 -1.32 -7.30 3.19
N TRP A 123 -1.38 -6.05 2.71
CA TRP A 123 -2.53 -5.53 1.97
C TRP A 123 -2.81 -6.39 0.73
N ASN A 124 -1.81 -6.58 -0.13
CA ASN A 124 -1.96 -7.34 -1.37
C ASN A 124 -2.32 -8.80 -1.10
N LEU A 125 -1.61 -9.47 -0.18
CA LEU A 125 -1.83 -10.88 0.12
C LEU A 125 -3.19 -11.13 0.77
N VAL A 126 -3.62 -10.25 1.69
CA VAL A 126 -4.90 -10.40 2.38
C VAL A 126 -6.06 -10.07 1.45
N GLN A 127 -5.98 -8.98 0.69
CA GLN A 127 -7.02 -8.61 -0.29
C GLN A 127 -7.14 -9.67 -1.38
N GLY A 128 -6.00 -10.01 -2.02
CA GLY A 128 -5.92 -10.93 -3.15
C GLY A 128 -6.16 -12.38 -2.76
N ASN A 129 -5.26 -12.97 -1.98
CA ASN A 129 -5.22 -14.42 -1.79
C ASN A 129 -5.88 -14.90 -0.49
N PHE A 130 -6.15 -14.04 0.50
CA PHE A 130 -7.00 -14.46 1.61
C PHE A 130 -8.48 -14.29 1.25
N PHE A 131 -8.85 -13.16 0.64
CA PHE A 131 -10.27 -12.84 0.40
C PHE A 131 -10.71 -12.80 -1.06
N GLY A 132 -9.82 -13.03 -2.03
CA GLY A 132 -10.21 -13.22 -3.43
C GLY A 132 -10.64 -11.96 -4.16
N PHE A 133 -10.30 -10.78 -3.66
CA PHE A 133 -10.56 -9.53 -4.36
C PHE A 133 -9.47 -9.23 -5.40
N PRO A 134 -9.77 -8.47 -6.47
CA PRO A 134 -8.74 -7.91 -7.34
C PRO A 134 -7.77 -7.02 -6.53
N VAL A 135 -6.48 -7.05 -6.88
CA VAL A 135 -5.46 -6.15 -6.33
C VAL A 135 -5.03 -5.21 -7.44
N SER A 136 -5.38 -3.93 -7.29
CA SER A 136 -5.16 -2.87 -8.28
C SER A 136 -5.58 -3.25 -9.70
N GLY A 137 -6.79 -3.82 -9.83
CA GLY A 137 -7.38 -4.26 -11.10
C GLY A 137 -6.82 -5.56 -11.66
N LYS A 138 -6.00 -6.29 -10.90
CA LYS A 138 -5.42 -7.56 -11.32
C LYS A 138 -5.91 -8.69 -10.41
N MET A 139 -6.42 -9.75 -11.02
CA MET A 139 -6.62 -11.03 -10.36
C MET A 139 -5.32 -11.83 -10.46
N GLN A 140 -4.39 -11.60 -9.53
CA GLN A 140 -3.09 -12.29 -9.55
C GLN A 140 -3.23 -13.71 -8.97
N HIS A 141 -3.36 -14.67 -9.88
CA HIS A 141 -3.55 -16.10 -9.59
C HIS A 141 -4.87 -16.40 -8.86
N GLY A 142 -5.67 -17.34 -9.34
CA GLY A 142 -6.97 -17.69 -8.73
C GLY A 142 -6.89 -18.41 -7.38
N THR A 143 -5.69 -18.58 -6.82
CA THR A 143 -5.48 -19.28 -5.54
C THR A 143 -5.91 -18.38 -4.38
N THR A 144 -6.96 -18.76 -3.66
CA THR A 144 -7.59 -17.93 -2.63
C THR A 144 -8.09 -18.76 -1.46
N LEU A 145 -7.87 -18.29 -0.22
CA LEU A 145 -8.38 -18.93 0.98
C LEU A 145 -9.91 -18.85 1.04
N VAL A 146 -10.46 -17.68 0.71
CA VAL A 146 -11.89 -17.44 0.54
C VAL A 146 -12.10 -16.91 -0.88
N SER A 147 -12.57 -17.79 -1.77
CA SER A 147 -13.00 -17.41 -3.12
C SER A 147 -14.38 -16.80 -3.03
N ILE A 148 -14.54 -15.63 -3.63
CA ILE A 148 -15.77 -14.84 -3.55
C ILE A 148 -16.31 -14.48 -4.92
N GLN A 149 -17.58 -14.09 -4.96
CA GLN A 149 -18.13 -13.26 -6.02
C GLN A 149 -18.66 -11.97 -5.39
N GLN A 150 -18.20 -10.84 -5.92
CA GLN A 150 -18.60 -9.50 -5.47
C GLN A 150 -19.66 -8.94 -6.41
N HIS A 151 -20.77 -8.50 -5.84
CA HIS A 151 -21.93 -7.94 -6.57
C HIS A 151 -22.43 -6.63 -5.92
N GLY A 152 -21.66 -6.04 -5.02
CA GLY A 152 -22.00 -4.78 -4.36
C GLY A 152 -21.86 -3.56 -5.27
N PRO A 153 -22.34 -2.39 -4.82
CA PRO A 153 -22.17 -1.15 -5.56
C PRO A 153 -20.69 -0.78 -5.71
N GLU A 154 -20.27 -0.43 -6.94
CA GLU A 154 -18.87 -0.12 -7.26
C GLU A 154 -18.31 1.04 -6.43
N LEU A 155 -19.16 2.02 -6.07
CA LEU A 155 -18.75 3.14 -5.21
C LEU A 155 -18.16 2.66 -3.87
N TRP A 156 -18.71 1.60 -3.28
CA TRP A 156 -18.27 1.08 -1.99
C TRP A 156 -17.16 0.05 -2.13
N THR A 157 -17.29 -0.82 -3.13
CA THR A 157 -16.49 -2.03 -3.31
C THR A 157 -15.28 -1.84 -4.22
N GLY A 158 -15.27 -0.78 -5.03
CA GLY A 158 -14.27 -0.53 -6.06
C GLY A 158 -14.40 -1.40 -7.32
N GLY A 159 -15.42 -2.26 -7.38
CA GLY A 159 -15.75 -3.07 -8.56
C GLY A 159 -14.58 -3.92 -9.05
N LEU A 160 -14.38 -3.97 -10.37
CA LEU A 160 -13.34 -4.79 -11.00
C LEU A 160 -11.91 -4.34 -10.68
N PHE A 161 -11.72 -3.11 -10.19
CA PHE A 161 -10.41 -2.67 -9.70
C PHE A 161 -10.08 -3.28 -8.32
N GLY A 162 -11.11 -3.63 -7.55
CA GLY A 162 -11.01 -4.11 -6.19
C GLY A 162 -11.18 -3.00 -5.14
N PRO A 163 -11.22 -3.36 -3.84
CA PRO A 163 -11.53 -2.45 -2.73
C PRO A 163 -10.75 -1.14 -2.70
N GLU A 164 -9.55 -1.12 -3.26
CA GLU A 164 -8.69 0.07 -3.42
C GLU A 164 -9.37 1.22 -4.19
N ALA A 165 -10.28 0.93 -5.13
CA ALA A 165 -11.03 1.96 -5.84
C ALA A 165 -12.34 2.38 -5.12
N GLY A 166 -12.71 1.70 -4.03
CA GLY A 166 -13.97 1.92 -3.31
C GLY A 166 -13.82 2.73 -2.03
N LEU A 167 -14.96 3.22 -1.51
CA LEU A 167 -15.02 3.92 -0.22
C LEU A 167 -14.52 3.04 0.94
N LEU A 168 -14.72 1.73 0.90
CA LEU A 168 -14.22 0.83 1.95
C LEU A 168 -12.69 0.79 1.98
N GLY A 169 -12.03 0.82 0.81
CA GLY A 169 -10.57 0.92 0.72
C GLY A 169 -10.05 2.26 1.25
N ILE A 170 -10.73 3.37 0.94
CA ILE A 170 -10.41 4.69 1.52
C ILE A 170 -10.50 4.66 3.05
N LEU A 171 -11.59 4.13 3.61
CA LEU A 171 -11.78 4.05 5.05
C LEU A 171 -10.71 3.17 5.71
N ALA A 172 -10.37 2.03 5.10
CA ALA A 172 -9.30 1.15 5.58
C ALA A 172 -7.93 1.86 5.52
N THR A 173 -7.67 2.62 4.46
CA THR A 173 -6.43 3.41 4.32
C THR A 173 -6.33 4.50 5.40
N MET A 174 -7.42 5.23 5.65
CA MET A 174 -7.46 6.22 6.73
C MET A 174 -7.27 5.59 8.10
N ALA A 175 -7.91 4.44 8.36
CA ALA A 175 -7.71 3.68 9.59
C ALA A 175 -6.26 3.21 9.74
N GLY A 176 -5.63 2.76 8.64
CA GLY A 176 -4.21 2.40 8.59
C GLY A 176 -3.29 3.57 8.94
N MET A 177 -3.55 4.76 8.38
CA MET A 177 -2.80 5.98 8.73
C MET A 177 -2.92 6.31 10.23
N LEU A 178 -4.14 6.24 10.79
CA LEU A 178 -4.37 6.48 12.22
C LEU A 178 -3.66 5.44 13.08
N ALA A 179 -3.69 4.16 12.67
CA ALA A 179 -3.00 3.08 13.36
C ALA A 179 -1.47 3.28 13.34
N ILE A 180 -0.90 3.68 12.20
CA ILE A 180 0.53 4.03 12.09
C ILE A 180 0.86 5.18 13.06
N VAL A 181 0.10 6.27 13.04
CA VAL A 181 0.32 7.42 13.93
C VAL A 181 0.23 7.01 15.40
N GLY A 182 -0.80 6.23 15.76
CA GLY A 182 -1.00 5.73 17.13
C GLY A 182 0.15 4.83 17.57
N TRP A 183 0.55 3.88 16.72
CA TRP A 183 1.65 2.96 17.00
C TRP A 183 2.99 3.69 17.11
N VAL A 184 3.31 4.62 16.21
CA VAL A 184 4.55 5.43 16.28
C VAL A 184 4.57 6.26 17.56
N ARG A 185 3.48 6.94 17.91
CA ARG A 185 3.39 7.71 19.16
C ARG A 185 3.59 6.82 20.39
N TRP A 186 2.95 5.66 20.41
CA TRP A 186 3.10 4.71 21.51
C TRP A 186 4.53 4.15 21.60
N ARG A 187 5.13 3.81 20.46
CA ARG A 187 6.45 3.17 20.38
C ARG A 187 7.63 4.11 20.62
N TYR A 188 7.51 5.36 20.17
CA TYR A 188 8.62 6.32 20.16
C TYR A 188 8.37 7.61 20.96
N GLY A 189 7.14 7.85 21.44
CA GLY A 189 6.79 9.01 22.25
C GLY A 189 6.52 10.31 21.48
N ASP A 190 6.81 10.37 20.18
CA ASP A 190 6.56 11.54 19.33
C ASP A 190 6.32 11.17 17.84
N LEU A 191 6.10 12.16 16.97
CA LEU A 191 5.91 12.01 15.50
C LEU A 191 6.98 12.73 14.67
N SER A 192 8.20 12.83 15.19
CA SER A 192 9.34 13.50 14.55
C SER A 192 9.73 12.85 13.22
N LEU A 193 9.85 13.68 12.19
CA LEU A 193 10.39 13.31 10.88
C LEU A 193 11.93 13.15 10.88
N ARG A 194 12.60 13.45 12.00
CA ARG A 194 14.08 13.41 12.10
C ARG A 194 14.65 11.99 12.20
N ARG A 195 13.78 10.97 12.20
CA ARG A 195 14.17 9.57 12.28
C ARG A 195 14.71 9.03 10.96
N MET A 196 14.41 9.67 9.83
CA MET A 196 15.07 9.28 8.58
C MET A 196 16.57 9.59 8.67
N ALA A 197 17.39 8.65 8.21
CA ALA A 197 18.86 8.74 8.29
C ALA A 197 19.48 9.89 7.46
N ILE A 198 18.65 10.67 6.76
CA ILE A 198 19.02 11.84 5.99
C ILE A 198 19.15 13.04 6.94
N GLN A 199 20.17 13.06 7.78
CA GLN A 199 20.49 14.28 8.52
C GLN A 199 21.48 15.10 7.70
N PRO A 200 21.27 16.43 7.56
CA PRO A 200 22.31 17.31 7.04
C PRO A 200 23.56 17.11 7.89
N SER A 201 24.73 17.03 7.26
CA SER A 201 25.97 16.94 8.03
C SER A 201 26.03 18.11 9.03
N PRO A 202 26.47 17.88 10.27
CA PRO A 202 26.72 18.97 11.21
C PRO A 202 27.99 19.70 10.77
N GLY A 203 27.91 20.52 9.72
CA GLY A 203 29.11 21.04 9.06
C GLY A 203 28.87 22.02 7.93
N GLY A 204 27.92 22.93 8.06
CA GLY A 204 27.69 24.04 7.12
C GLY A 204 27.87 25.41 7.77
N LYS A 205 28.93 25.61 8.55
CA LYS A 205 29.44 26.95 8.87
C LYS A 205 30.83 27.10 8.25
N LYS A 206 31.00 28.22 7.52
CA LYS A 206 32.19 28.73 6.79
C LYS A 206 32.26 28.19 5.35
N ALA A 207 32.35 29.01 4.30
CA ALA A 207 32.82 30.39 4.16
C ALA A 207 31.75 31.35 3.61
#